data_AF-A0A2V6EQG9-F1
#
_entry.id   AF-A0A2V6EQG9-F1
#
_cell.length_a   1.000
_cell.length_b   1.000
_cell.length_c   1.000
_cell.angle_alpha   90.00
_cell.angle_beta   90.00
_cell.angle_gamma   90.00
#
_symmetry.space_group_name_H-M   'P 1'
#
loop_
_entity.id
_entity.type
_entity.pdbx_description
1 polymer ?
#
loop_
_entity_poly.entity_id
_entity_poly.type
_entity_poly.pdbx_seq_one_letter_code
_entity_poly.pdbx_strand_id
1 'polypeptide(L)' 'TGTILEVKPTMIAVQKDGDRLEMDLDPQTKVSGELKVGATVTITYVMSATKVEAAATSGAPDAQKKKEPVSAPSPAPTQ' A
#
# COMPACT_ATOMS: atom_id res chain seq x y z
N THR A 1 10.18 17.43 5.80
CA THR A 1 10.09 18.82 5.32
C THR A 1 10.72 18.90 3.95
N GLY A 2 10.35 19.87 3.13
CA GLY A 2 10.94 20.11 1.81
C GLY A 2 10.90 21.59 1.45
N THR A 3 11.72 22.01 0.49
CA THR A 3 11.80 23.40 0.02
C THR A 3 10.95 23.58 -1.22
N ILE A 4 10.09 24.59 -1.26
CA ILE A 4 9.29 24.88 -2.46
C ILE A 4 10.20 25.34 -3.60
N LEU A 5 10.09 24.68 -4.75
CA LEU A 5 10.76 25.08 -6.00
C LEU A 5 9.83 25.89 -6.91
N GLU A 6 8.55 25.56 -6.92
CA GLU A 6 7.55 26.19 -7.78
C GLU A 6 6.16 26.18 -7.13
N VAL A 7 5.41 27.26 -7.30
CA VAL A 7 4.01 27.37 -6.84
C VAL A 7 3.15 27.72 -8.04
N LYS A 8 2.14 26.88 -8.29
CA LYS A 8 1.09 27.07 -9.29
C LYS A 8 -0.27 27.04 -8.60
N PRO A 9 -1.35 27.49 -9.26
CA PRO A 9 -2.69 27.52 -8.66
C PRO A 9 -3.20 26.14 -8.24
N THR A 10 -2.85 25.10 -8.99
CA THR A 10 -3.32 23.72 -8.79
C THR A 10 -2.19 22.75 -8.48
N MET A 11 -0.96 23.22 -8.28
CA MET A 11 0.20 22.35 -8.15
C MET A 11 1.34 23.04 -7.40
N ILE A 12 2.12 22.28 -6.63
CA ILE A 12 3.40 22.73 -6.09
C ILE A 12 4.51 21.75 -6.46
N ALA A 13 5.70 22.27 -6.67
CA ALA A 13 6.91 21.47 -6.75
C ALA A 13 7.75 21.71 -5.50
N VAL A 14 8.22 20.64 -4.88
CA VAL A 14 8.94 20.65 -3.61
C VAL A 14 10.17 19.76 -3.72
N GLN A 15 11.32 20.28 -3.30
CA GLN A 15 12.54 19.52 -3.18
C GLN A 15 12.62 18.87 -1.80
N LYS A 16 12.78 17.56 -1.77
CA LYS A 16 12.94 16.79 -0.54
C LYS A 16 13.98 15.71 -0.77
N ASP A 17 15.00 15.68 0.09
CA ASP A 17 16.09 14.70 0.05
C ASP A 17 16.83 14.63 -1.31
N GLY A 18 16.86 15.74 -2.07
CA GLY A 18 17.48 15.83 -3.40
C GLY A 18 16.51 15.57 -4.57
N ASP A 19 15.36 14.96 -4.30
CA ASP A 19 14.33 14.69 -5.30
C ASP A 19 13.33 15.84 -5.42
N ARG A 20 12.86 16.08 -6.65
CA ARG A 20 11.75 17.01 -6.93
C ARG A 20 10.44 16.22 -6.91
N LEU A 21 9.59 16.54 -5.95
CA LEU A 21 8.23 16.03 -5.87
C LEU A 21 7.26 17.07 -6.43
N GLU A 22 6.39 16.62 -7.32
CA GLU A 22 5.32 17.41 -7.91
C GLU A 22 3.99 16.93 -7.31
N MET A 23 3.25 17.85 -6.71
CA MET A 23 2.01 17.54 -6.00
C MET A 23 0.90 18.46 -6.49
N ASP A 24 -0.21 17.87 -6.91
CA ASP A 24 -1.42 18.61 -7.20
C ASP A 24 -2.05 19.14 -5.90
N LEU A 25 -2.49 20.40 -5.94
CA LEU A 25 -3.26 21.03 -4.91
C LEU A 25 -4.74 20.85 -5.23
N ASP A 26 -5.33 19.84 -4.59
CA ASP A 26 -6.78 19.66 -4.62
C ASP A 26 -7.46 20.80 -3.84
N PRO A 27 -8.64 21.32 -4.25
CA PRO A 27 -9.38 22.34 -3.51
C PRO A 27 -9.71 21.97 -2.05
N GLN A 28 -9.69 20.69 -1.69
CA GLN A 28 -9.85 20.25 -0.30
C GLN A 28 -8.57 20.39 0.55
N THR A 29 -7.43 20.65 -0.09
CA THR A 29 -6.13 20.79 0.57
C THR A 29 -6.11 22.05 1.42
N LYS A 30 -6.03 21.88 2.74
CA LYS A 30 -5.83 23.01 3.64
C LYS A 30 -4.40 23.51 3.57
N VAL A 31 -4.22 24.69 2.98
CA VAL A 31 -2.95 25.43 3.01
C VAL A 31 -2.95 26.35 4.22
N SER A 32 -1.94 26.21 5.09
CA SER A 32 -1.69 27.14 6.19
C SER A 32 -0.42 27.93 5.92
N GLY A 33 -0.55 29.26 5.90
CA GLY A 33 0.55 30.17 5.58
C GLY A 33 0.71 30.44 4.08
N GLU A 34 1.75 31.18 3.75
CA GLU A 34 2.01 31.65 2.39
C GLU A 34 2.97 30.70 1.66
N LEU A 35 2.51 30.10 0.56
CA LEU A 35 3.32 29.24 -0.30
C LEU A 35 4.18 30.12 -1.20
N LYS A 36 5.50 30.08 -1.00
CA LYS A 36 6.47 30.86 -1.77
C LYS A 36 7.69 30.03 -2.10
N VAL A 37 8.26 30.26 -3.28
CA VAL A 37 9.50 29.58 -3.70
C VAL A 37 10.61 29.88 -2.70
N GLY A 38 11.38 28.85 -2.34
CA GLY A 38 12.43 28.91 -1.33
C GLY A 38 11.94 28.74 0.12
N ALA A 39 10.63 28.73 0.39
CA ALA A 39 10.14 28.44 1.73
C ALA A 39 10.26 26.95 2.06
N THR A 40 10.64 26.67 3.31
CA THR A 40 10.57 25.32 3.88
C THR A 40 9.14 25.02 4.30
N VAL A 41 8.60 23.90 3.83
CA VAL A 41 7.25 23.42 4.16
C VAL A 41 7.25 22.00 4.71
N THR A 42 6.22 21.72 5.51
CA THR A 42 5.90 20.36 5.96
C THR A 42 4.66 19.90 5.22
N ILE A 43 4.79 18.79 4.51
CA ILE A 43 3.68 18.18 3.76
C ILE A 43 3.16 17.03 4.60
N THR A 44 1.89 17.12 5.01
CA THR A 44 1.20 16.04 5.72
C THR A 44 0.47 15.18 4.71
N TYR A 45 0.94 13.95 4.51
CA TYR A 45 0.27 12.99 3.63
C TYR A 45 -0.67 12.11 4.45
N VAL A 46 -1.90 11.92 3.96
CA VAL A 46 -2.86 10.97 4.54
C VAL A 46 -3.03 9.80 3.57
N MET A 47 -2.29 8.71 3.79
CA MET A 47 -2.56 7.44 3.10
C MET A 47 -3.79 6.79 3.75
N SER A 48 -4.95 6.94 3.12
CA SER A 48 -6.16 6.22 3.52
C SER A 48 -6.43 5.09 2.53
N ALA A 49 -6.40 3.85 2.99
CA ALA A 49 -6.83 2.70 2.19
C ALA A 49 -8.37 2.66 2.17
N THR A 50 -8.97 2.77 0.98
CA THR A 50 -10.44 2.72 0.81
C THR A 50 -10.97 1.29 0.82
N LYS A 51 -10.13 0.33 0.42
CA LYS A 51 -10.42 -1.10 0.45
C LYS A 51 -9.11 -1.87 0.59
N VAL A 52 -9.06 -2.83 1.51
CA VAL A 52 -7.95 -3.78 1.65
C VAL A 52 -8.55 -5.17 1.59
N GLU A 53 -8.24 -5.92 0.54
CA GLU A 53 -8.63 -7.32 0.39
C GLU A 53 -7.39 -8.19 0.59
N ALA A 54 -7.34 -8.92 1.70
CA ALA A 54 -6.36 -9.96 1.90
C ALA A 54 -6.90 -11.27 1.30
N ALA A 55 -6.21 -11.83 0.31
CA ALA A 55 -6.42 -13.23 -0.05
C ALA A 55 -6.01 -14.10 1.14
N ALA A 56 -6.83 -15.11 1.48
CA ALA A 56 -6.54 -16.02 2.58
C ALA A 56 -5.14 -16.61 2.41
N THR A 57 -4.22 -16.28 3.32
CA THR A 57 -2.99 -17.04 3.48
C THR A 57 -3.40 -18.43 3.93
N SER A 58 -3.35 -19.41 3.02
CA SER A 58 -3.43 -20.83 3.34
C SER A 58 -2.21 -21.23 4.17
N GLY A 59 -2.16 -20.79 5.42
CA GLY A 59 -1.28 -21.28 6.46
C GLY A 59 -2.06 -22.29 7.28
N ALA A 60 -1.96 -23.57 6.93
CA ALA A 60 -2.36 -24.64 7.82
C ALA A 60 -1.55 -24.53 9.12
N PRO A 61 -2.22 -24.72 10.26
CA PRO A 61 -1.86 -25.91 11.04
C PRO A 61 -3.08 -26.51 11.73
N ASP A 62 -3.37 -27.79 11.47
CA ASP A 62 -3.95 -28.62 12.54
C ASP A 62 -3.51 -30.06 12.38
N ALA A 63 -2.80 -30.53 13.39
CA ALA A 63 -2.33 -31.89 13.51
C ALA A 63 -3.40 -32.74 14.20
N GLN A 64 -3.54 -33.98 13.72
CA GLN A 64 -4.16 -35.15 14.35
C GLN A 64 -5.68 -35.34 14.17
N LYS A 65 -6.03 -36.31 13.31
CA LYS A 65 -6.75 -37.50 13.79
C LYS A 65 -6.51 -38.73 12.90
N LYS A 66 -5.66 -39.62 13.42
CA LYS A 66 -5.54 -41.04 13.07
C LYS A 66 -6.92 -41.70 12.93
N LYS A 67 -7.21 -42.26 11.75
CA LYS A 67 -7.97 -43.50 11.55
C LYS A 67 -7.55 -44.14 10.22
N GLU A 68 -6.61 -45.07 10.28
CA GLU A 68 -6.79 -46.31 9.51
C GLU A 68 -7.99 -47.05 10.12
N PRO A 69 -8.89 -47.56 9.27
CA PRO A 69 -8.85 -49.00 9.06
C PRO A 69 -8.97 -49.38 7.57
N VAL A 70 -7.99 -50.18 7.15
CA VAL A 70 -8.12 -51.35 6.25
C VAL A 70 -9.22 -51.30 5.17
N SER A 71 -8.80 -51.10 3.92
CA SER A 71 -9.32 -51.85 2.76
C SER A 71 -8.38 -51.70 1.56
N ALA A 72 -7.39 -52.59 1.48
CA ALA A 72 -6.91 -53.16 0.23
C ALA A 72 -6.79 -54.68 0.48
N PRO A 73 -7.02 -55.56 -0.50
CA PRO A 73 -6.87 -55.30 -1.94
C PRO A 73 -8.03 -55.80 -2.81
N SER A 74 -8.19 -55.25 -4.01
CA SER A 74 -8.64 -56.06 -5.15
C SER A 74 -7.58 -55.93 -6.23
N PRO A 75 -6.73 -56.94 -6.45
CA PRO A 75 -5.93 -56.98 -7.66
C PRO A 75 -6.86 -57.29 -8.83
N ALA A 76 -6.91 -56.39 -9.80
CA ALA A 76 -7.41 -56.71 -11.12
C ALA A 76 -6.49 -57.76 -11.75
N PRO A 77 -7.02 -58.85 -12.35
CA PRO A 77 -6.32 -59.54 -13.41
C PRO A 77 -6.80 -58.99 -14.76
N THR A 78 -5.83 -58.58 -15.55
CA THR A 78 -5.94 -58.37 -16.99
C THR A 78 -5.85 -59.72 -17.69
N GLN A 79 -6.56 -59.82 -18.82
CA GLN A 79 -6.70 -60.92 -19.79
C GLN A 79 -7.66 -62.06 -19.42
#